data_AF-A0A7Y8J5X1-F1
#
_entry.id   AF-A0A7Y8J5X1-F1
#
_cell.length_a   1.000
_cell.length_b   1.000
_cell.length_c   1.000
_cell.angle_alpha   90.00
_cell.angle_beta   90.00
_cell.angle_gamma   90.00
#
_symmetry.space_group_name_H-M   'P 1'
#
loop_
_entity.id
_entity.type
_entity.pdbx_description
1 polymer ?
#
loop_
_entity_poly.entity_id
_entity_poly.type
_entity_poly.pdbx_seq_one_letter_code
_entity_poly.pdbx_strand_id
1 'polypeptide(L)' 'MNKLNLGCGKDIKQGYVNLDIVDYGGNMIHDINTFPYPFEENYFDEIYASHVLEHLNSFHNTIS' A
#
# COMPACT_ATOMS: atom_id res chain seq x y z
N MET A 1 -7.79 14.48 -5.17
CA MET A 1 -6.57 13.70 -5.41
C MET A 1 -6.45 12.71 -4.28
N ASN A 2 -6.81 11.46 -4.53
CA ASN A 2 -6.71 10.37 -3.59
C ASN A 2 -5.30 9.80 -3.66
N LYS A 3 -4.60 9.78 -2.53
CA LYS A 3 -3.24 9.25 -2.47
C LYS A 3 -3.18 8.05 -1.55
N LEU A 4 -2.50 6.98 -1.97
CA LEU A 4 -2.29 5.76 -1.20
C LEU A 4 -0.82 5.68 -0.79
N ASN A 5 -0.56 5.46 0.49
CA ASN A 5 0.75 5.14 1.03
C ASN A 5 0.77 3.66 1.40
N LEU A 6 1.26 2.83 0.48
CA LEU A 6 1.26 1.38 0.55
C LEU A 6 2.54 0.89 1.22
N GLY A 7 2.40 0.09 2.28
CA GLY A 7 3.48 -0.27 3.20
C GLY A 7 4.00 0.95 3.96
N CYS A 8 3.09 1.71 4.59
CA CYS A 8 3.46 2.96 5.26
C CYS A 8 4.45 2.76 6.41
N GLY A 9 4.53 1.56 6.99
CA GLY A 9 5.26 1.32 8.22
C GLY A 9 4.86 2.32 9.30
N LYS A 10 5.85 2.85 10.01
CA LYS A 10 5.66 3.93 10.99
C LYS A 10 5.48 5.32 10.34
N ASP A 11 5.65 5.46 9.02
CA ASP A 11 5.53 6.74 8.30
C ASP A 11 4.07 6.99 7.89
N ILE A 12 3.26 7.40 8.85
CA ILE A 12 1.85 7.75 8.61
C ILE A 12 1.78 9.15 8.01
N LYS A 13 1.48 9.24 6.72
CA LYS A 13 1.37 10.51 5.99
C LYS A 13 -0.04 11.07 6.08
N GLN A 14 -0.17 12.34 6.50
CA GLN A 14 -1.43 13.06 6.44
C GLN A 14 -1.83 13.33 4.98
N GLY A 15 -3.12 13.16 4.67
CA GLY A 15 -3.65 13.30 3.31
C GLY A 15 -3.43 12.08 2.41
N TYR A 16 -2.79 11.02 2.92
CA TYR A 16 -2.69 9.72 2.27
C TYR A 16 -3.55 8.70 3.02
N VAL A 17 -4.11 7.76 2.27
CA VAL A 17 -4.61 6.51 2.84
C VAL A 17 -3.37 5.68 3.15
N ASN A 18 -3.02 5.53 4.41
CA ASN A 18 -1.88 4.71 4.82
C ASN A 18 -2.35 3.26 4.92
N LEU A 19 -1.66 2.33 4.30
CA LEU A 19 -1.97 0.91 4.32
C LEU A 19 -0.73 0.11 4.66
N ASP A 20 -0.84 -0.81 5.61
CA ASP A 20 0.24 -1.70 6.00
C ASP A 20 -0.33 -3.00 6.58
N ILE A 21 0.45 -4.07 6.67
CA ILE A 21 0.02 -5.31 7.32
C ILE A 21 0.09 -5.19 8.86
N VAL A 22 0.86 -4.24 9.38
CA VAL A 22 1.00 -3.99 10.82
C VAL A 22 0.17 -2.77 11.24
N ASP A 23 -0.44 -2.83 12.42
CA ASP A 23 -1.12 -1.67 13.01
C ASP A 23 -0.11 -0.70 13.63
N TYR A 24 -0.08 0.53 13.12
CA TYR A 24 0.72 1.63 13.64
C TYR A 24 -0.12 2.76 14.25
N GLY A 25 -1.44 2.58 14.38
CA GLY A 25 -2.32 3.55 15.05
C GLY A 25 -2.69 4.75 14.17
N GLY A 26 -2.88 4.52 12.87
CA GLY A 26 -3.34 5.53 11.90
C GLY A 26 -3.25 5.10 10.43
N ASN A 27 -3.16 3.79 10.20
CA ASN A 27 -3.14 3.14 8.90
C ASN A 27 -4.22 2.05 8.83
N MET A 28 -4.66 1.72 7.62
CA MET A 28 -5.48 0.55 7.36
C MET A 28 -4.60 -0.68 7.40
N ILE A 29 -5.09 -1.69 8.11
CA ILE A 29 -4.41 -2.98 8.22
C ILE A 29 -4.85 -3.85 7.04
N HIS A 30 -3.97 -4.07 6.08
CA HIS A 30 -4.23 -4.91 4.92
C HIS A 30 -2.93 -5.48 4.34
N ASP A 31 -2.95 -6.76 3.98
CA ASP A 31 -1.84 -7.41 3.29
C ASP A 31 -1.91 -7.10 1.79
N ILE A 32 -0.91 -6.39 1.30
CA ILE A 32 -0.74 -6.01 -0.10
C ILE A 32 -0.57 -7.20 -1.06
N ASN A 33 -0.20 -8.38 -0.56
CA ASN A 33 -0.09 -9.58 -1.37
C ASN A 33 -1.44 -10.30 -1.52
N THR A 34 -2.43 -9.90 -0.72
CA THR A 34 -3.76 -10.50 -0.73
C THR A 34 -4.65 -9.72 -1.68
N PHE A 35 -5.02 -10.35 -2.79
CA PHE A 35 -6.01 -9.82 -3.73
C PHE A 35 -7.39 -10.44 -3.47
N PRO A 36 -8.50 -9.70 -3.68
CA PRO A 36 -8.56 -8.32 -4.16
C PRO A 36 -8.33 -7.29 -3.06
N TYR A 37 -7.78 -6.14 -3.45
CA TYR A 37 -7.66 -4.99 -2.56
C TYR A 37 -9.04 -4.44 -2.16
N PRO A 38 -9.19 -3.87 -0.93
CA PRO A 38 -10.45 -3.32 -0.43
C PRO A 38 -10.72 -1.91 -1.00
N PHE A 39 -10.29 -1.63 -2.22
CA PHE A 39 -10.43 -0.34 -2.88
C PHE A 39 -11.08 -0.51 -4.24
N GLU A 40 -11.83 0.51 -4.67
CA GLU A 40 -12.40 0.52 -6.01
C GLU A 40 -11.31 0.64 -7.08
N GLU A 41 -11.58 0.09 -8.27
CA GLU A 41 -10.67 0.25 -9.41
C GLU A 41 -10.54 1.74 -9.77
N ASN A 42 -9.31 2.19 -10.09
CA ASN A 42 -8.97 3.58 -10.39
C ASN A 42 -9.30 4.60 -9.27
N TYR A 43 -9.34 4.16 -8.01
CA TYR A 43 -9.67 5.05 -6.89
C TYR A 43 -8.56 6.03 -6.49
N PHE A 44 -7.28 5.72 -6.77
CA PHE A 44 -6.12 6.52 -6.36
C PHE A 44 -5.42 7.18 -7.54
N ASP A 45 -5.14 8.47 -7.41
CA ASP A 45 -4.36 9.26 -8.38
C ASP A 45 -2.85 9.05 -8.21
N GLU A 46 -2.41 8.77 -6.98
CA GLU A 46 -0.99 8.62 -6.65
C GLU A 46 -0.82 7.49 -5.63
N ILE A 47 0.08 6.54 -5.94
CA ILE A 47 0.44 5.45 -5.03
C ILE A 47 1.91 5.61 -4.68
N TYR A 48 2.18 5.83 -3.39
CA TYR A 48 3.50 5.88 -2.81
C TYR A 48 3.77 4.55 -2.11
N ALA A 49 4.80 3.83 -2.55
CA ALA A 49 5.24 2.58 -1.93
C ALA A 49 6.76 2.66 -1.71
N SER A 50 7.18 2.74 -0.45
CA SER A 50 8.59 2.88 -0.07
C SER A 50 9.02 1.63 0.72
N HIS A 51 10.13 1.01 0.35
CA HIS A 51 10.63 -0.26 0.94
C HIS A 51 9.72 -1.50 0.82
N VAL A 52 8.62 -1.40 0.07
CA VAL A 52 7.74 -2.54 -0.22
C VAL A 52 8.27 -3.41 -1.37
N LEU A 53 8.94 -2.78 -2.34
CA LEU A 53 9.53 -3.45 -3.50
C LEU A 53 10.68 -4.42 -3.14
N GLU A 54 11.38 -4.18 -2.01
CA GLU A 54 12.46 -5.06 -1.54
C GLU A 54 11.97 -6.30 -0.78
N HIS A 55 10.73 -6.29 -0.25
CA HIS A 55 10.11 -7.42 0.44
C HIS A 55 9.08 -8.17 -0.42
N LEU A 56 8.75 -7.67 -1.62
CA LEU A 56 7.97 -8.39 -2.61
C LEU A 56 8.81 -9.54 -3.19
N ASN A 57 8.61 -10.73 -2.62
CA ASN A 57 9.24 -12.01 -2.98
C ASN A 57 9.00 -12.48 -4.44
N SER A 58 8.57 -11.61 -5.36
CA SER A 58 8.37 -11.97 -6.77
C SER A 58 8.42 -10.73 -7.66
N PHE A 59 9.64 -10.22 -7.88
CA PHE A 59 9.96 -9.33 -9.01
C PHE A 59 9.64 -9.96 -10.38
N HIS A 60 9.34 -11.27 -10.45
CA HIS A 60 9.24 -12.01 -11.71
C HIS A 60 7.83 -12.15 -12.30
N ASN A 61 6.74 -11.86 -11.57
CA ASN A 61 5.37 -12.14 -12.04
C ASN A 61 4.47 -10.90 -12.23
N THR A 62 4.91 -9.70 -11.85
CA THR A 62 4.06 -8.50 -11.92
C THR A 62 4.20 -7.74 -13.25
N ILE A 63 5.10 -8.20 -14.14
CA ILE A 63 5.32 -7.61 -15.48
C ILE A 63 5.07 -8.68 -16.57
N SER A 64 3.94 -9.38 -16.48
CA SER A 64 3.42 -10.18 -17.60
C SER A 64 1.91 -10.02 -17.71
#